data_AF-A0A3E4JE57-F1
#
_entry.id   AF-A0A3E4JE57-F1
#
_cell.length_a   1.000
_cell.length_b   1.000
_cell.length_c   1.000
_cell.angle_alpha   90.00
_cell.angle_beta   90.00
_cell.angle_gamma   90.00
#
_symmetry.space_group_name_H-M   'P 1'
#
loop_
_entity.id
_entity.type
_entity.pdbx_description
1 polymer ?
#
loop_
_entity_poly.entity_id
_entity_poly.type
_entity_poly.pdbx_seq_one_letter_code
_entity_poly.pdbx_strand_id
1 'polypeptide(L)'
;MTESMMGQFVRFMRFCNRRWVKWPTVIVFLTAITVAHFVMADKYGDSPNAPTWEFTITLHAAMLVAAAIIIVFYKKRIKRKLMEYGKD
;
A
#
# COMPACT_ATOMS: atom_id res chain seq x y z
N MET A 1 17.26 12.27 -11.13
CA MET A 1 16.23 11.62 -11.95
C MET A 1 16.15 12.40 -13.24
N THR A 2 16.61 11.84 -14.35
CA THR A 2 16.64 12.49 -15.68
C THR A 2 15.21 12.67 -16.21
N GLU A 3 14.98 13.65 -17.09
CA GLU A 3 13.64 13.93 -17.65
C GLU A 3 12.95 12.71 -18.27
N SER A 4 13.72 11.83 -18.92
CA SER A 4 13.22 10.56 -19.48
C SER A 4 12.70 9.59 -18.41
N MET A 5 13.43 9.45 -17.30
CA MET A 5 13.01 8.64 -16.15
C MET A 5 11.76 9.24 -15.48
N MET A 6 11.68 10.56 -15.42
CA MET A 6 10.55 11.26 -14.81
C MET A 6 9.27 11.12 -15.65
N GLY A 7 9.38 11.17 -16.98
CA GLY A 7 8.26 10.92 -17.91
C GLY A 7 7.76 9.48 -17.90
N GLN A 8 8.65 8.48 -17.79
CA GLN A 8 8.26 7.08 -17.58
C GLN A 8 7.58 6.88 -16.23
N PHE A 9 8.11 7.50 -15.18
CA PHE A 9 7.53 7.44 -13.84
C PHE A 9 6.11 8.02 -13.82
N VAL A 10 5.85 9.16 -14.46
CA VAL A 10 4.51 9.76 -14.57
C VAL A 10 3.52 8.82 -15.28
N ARG A 11 3.93 8.16 -16.37
CA ARG A 11 3.11 7.17 -17.08
C ARG A 11 2.79 5.96 -16.20
N PHE A 12 3.78 5.44 -15.49
CA PHE A 12 3.60 4.34 -14.54
C PHE A 12 2.66 4.73 -13.40
N MET A 13 2.80 5.93 -12.84
CA MET A 13 1.91 6.46 -11.80
C MET A 13 0.45 6.59 -12.29
N ARG A 14 0.24 7.02 -13.54
CA ARG A 14 -1.08 7.11 -14.16
C ARG A 14 -1.71 5.72 -14.36
N PHE A 15 -0.89 4.71 -14.65
CA PHE A 15 -1.30 3.31 -14.68
C PHE A 15 -1.72 2.82 -13.28
N CYS A 16 -0.90 3.05 -12.25
CA CYS A 16 -1.20 2.68 -10.86
C CYS A 16 -2.44 3.38 -10.28
N ASN A 17 -2.78 4.59 -10.77
CA ASN A 17 -3.98 5.30 -10.30
C ASN A 17 -5.30 4.72 -10.86
N ARG A 18 -5.25 3.82 -11.86
CA ARG A 18 -6.46 3.19 -12.40
C ARG A 18 -7.14 2.33 -11.33
N ARG A 19 -8.47 2.41 -11.28
CA ARG A 19 -9.30 1.68 -10.29
C ARG A 19 -9.02 0.16 -10.31
N TRP A 20 -8.76 -0.40 -11.50
CA TRP A 20 -8.41 -1.81 -11.70
C TRP A 20 -7.03 -2.23 -11.18
N VAL A 21 -6.11 -1.29 -10.91
CA VAL A 21 -4.79 -1.59 -10.32
C VAL A 21 -4.81 -1.46 -8.80
N LYS A 22 -5.72 -0.66 -8.25
CA LYS A 22 -5.91 -0.50 -6.80
C LYS A 22 -6.47 -1.76 -6.13
N TRP A 23 -7.40 -2.46 -6.80
CA TRP A 23 -7.98 -3.70 -6.29
C TRP A 23 -6.94 -4.83 -6.08
N PRO A 24 -6.04 -5.12 -7.04
CA PRO A 24 -4.93 -6.05 -6.84
C PRO A 24 -4.08 -5.73 -5.61
N THR A 25 -3.74 -4.47 -5.39
CA THR A 25 -2.97 -4.05 -4.21
C THR A 25 -3.71 -4.36 -2.91
N VAL A 26 -5.01 -4.08 -2.85
CA VAL A 26 -5.83 -4.41 -1.67
C VAL A 26 -5.89 -5.92 -1.44
N ILE A 27 -6.07 -6.72 -2.51
CA ILE A 27 -6.09 -8.18 -2.42
C ILE A 27 -4.77 -8.70 -1.85
N VAL A 28 -3.63 -8.25 -2.39
CA VAL A 28 -2.30 -8.64 -1.90
C VAL A 28 -2.13 -8.30 -0.42
N PHE A 29 -2.58 -7.13 0.01
CA PHE A 29 -2.51 -6.72 1.41
C PHE A 29 -3.38 -7.58 2.33
N LEU A 30 -4.61 -7.89 1.93
CA LEU A 30 -5.48 -8.78 2.68
C LEU A 30 -4.87 -10.19 2.77
N THR A 31 -4.36 -10.71 1.66
CA THR A 31 -3.68 -12.02 1.65
C THR A 31 -2.47 -12.03 2.58
N ALA A 32 -1.65 -10.98 2.57
CA ALA A 32 -0.48 -10.89 3.46
C ALA A 32 -0.87 -10.91 4.94
N ILE A 33 -1.91 -10.15 5.31
CA ILE A 33 -2.47 -10.15 6.66
C ILE A 33 -2.97 -11.55 7.03
N THR A 34 -3.77 -12.17 6.17
CA THR A 34 -4.37 -13.48 6.42
C THR A 34 -3.29 -14.54 6.62
N VAL A 35 -2.29 -14.58 5.74
CA VAL A 35 -1.16 -15.52 5.86
C VAL A 35 -0.38 -15.27 7.15
N ALA A 36 -0.08 -14.02 7.49
CA ALA A 36 0.65 -13.70 8.71
C ALA A 36 -0.15 -14.08 9.97
N HIS A 37 -1.47 -13.88 9.96
CA HIS A 37 -2.36 -14.31 11.02
C HIS A 37 -2.34 -15.84 11.18
N PHE A 38 -2.48 -16.60 10.10
CA PHE A 38 -2.43 -18.08 10.15
C PHE A 38 -1.09 -18.60 10.68
N VAL A 39 0.03 -18.03 10.23
CA VAL A 39 1.36 -18.41 10.71
C VAL A 39 1.51 -18.15 12.21
N MET A 40 0.95 -17.04 12.71
CA MET A 40 0.98 -16.74 14.13
C MET A 40 0.00 -17.61 14.93
N ALA A 41 -1.17 -17.90 14.37
CA ALA A 41 -2.18 -18.77 14.96
C ALA A 41 -1.66 -20.21 15.14
N ASP A 42 -0.94 -20.73 14.15
CA ASP A 42 -0.29 -22.04 14.22
C ASP A 42 0.74 -22.11 15.36
N LYS A 43 1.51 -21.03 15.53
CA LYS A 43 2.61 -20.98 16.51
C LYS A 43 2.16 -20.67 17.94
N TYR A 44 1.15 -19.83 18.12
CA TYR A 44 0.76 -19.27 19.42
C TYR A 44 -0.69 -19.55 19.80
N GLY A 45 -1.45 -20.24 18.95
CA GLY A 45 -2.87 -20.47 19.11
C GLY A 45 -3.73 -19.31 18.60
N ASP A 46 -5.03 -19.59 18.44
CA ASP A 46 -6.03 -18.63 17.94
C ASP A 46 -7.08 -18.23 19.00
N SER A 47 -6.79 -18.50 20.28
CA SER A 47 -7.63 -18.01 21.37
C SER A 47 -7.69 -16.47 21.35
N PRO A 48 -8.79 -15.83 21.76
CA PRO A 48 -8.89 -14.37 21.81
C PRO A 48 -7.78 -13.67 22.62
N ASN A 49 -7.17 -14.40 23.56
CA ASN A 49 -6.07 -13.90 24.40
C ASN A 49 -4.68 -14.29 23.84
N ALA A 50 -4.62 -14.92 22.67
CA ALA A 50 -3.37 -15.34 22.05
C ALA A 50 -2.65 -14.12 21.42
N PRO A 51 -1.31 -14.10 21.45
CA PRO A 51 -0.52 -12.99 20.88
C PRO A 51 -0.69 -12.84 19.36
N THR A 52 -1.28 -13.83 18.69
CA THR A 52 -1.70 -13.79 17.28
C THR A 52 -2.59 -12.59 16.96
N TRP A 53 -3.56 -12.28 17.82
CA TRP A 53 -4.49 -11.18 17.60
C TRP A 53 -3.83 -9.82 17.80
N GLU A 54 -3.03 -9.66 18.86
CA GLU A 54 -2.16 -8.49 19.11
C GLU A 54 -1.24 -8.20 17.90
N PHE A 55 -0.58 -9.23 17.38
CA PHE A 55 0.28 -9.11 16.20
C PHE A 55 -0.51 -8.67 14.97
N THR A 56 -1.68 -9.29 14.73
CA THR A 56 -2.50 -9.02 13.55
C THR A 56 -3.02 -7.59 13.56
N ILE A 57 -3.46 -7.09 14.72
CA ILE A 57 -3.92 -5.70 14.89
C ILE A 57 -2.75 -4.74 14.65
N THR A 58 -1.57 -5.02 15.21
CA THR A 58 -0.37 -4.21 15.03
C THR A 58 0.05 -4.15 13.55
N LEU A 59 0.03 -5.29 12.86
CA LEU A 59 0.35 -5.37 11.43
C LEU A 59 -0.64 -4.55 10.58
N HIS A 60 -1.94 -4.65 10.85
CA HIS A 60 -2.95 -3.82 10.17
C HIS A 60 -2.71 -2.33 10.41
N ALA A 61 -2.45 -1.93 11.65
CA ALA A 61 -2.19 -0.53 11.99
C ALA A 61 -0.96 0.01 11.24
N ALA A 62 0.15 -0.75 11.23
CA ALA A 62 1.36 -0.39 10.49
C ALA A 62 1.08 -0.23 8.98
N MET A 63 0.28 -1.13 8.40
CA MET A 63 -0.10 -1.05 7.00
C MET A 63 -0.99 0.16 6.68
N LEU A 64 -1.92 0.53 7.56
CA LEU A 64 -2.73 1.74 7.41
C LEU A 64 -1.87 3.00 7.45
N VAL A 65 -0.90 3.06 8.37
CA VAL A 65 0.06 4.17 8.45
C VAL A 65 0.89 4.25 7.17
N ALA A 66 1.40 3.12 6.68
CA ALA A 66 2.15 3.07 5.41
C ALA A 66 1.29 3.54 4.23
N ALA A 67 0.05 3.08 4.14
CA ALA A 67 -0.89 3.51 3.10
C ALA A 67 -1.17 5.02 3.16
N ALA A 68 -1.38 5.58 4.36
CA ALA A 68 -1.59 7.01 4.56
C ALA A 68 -0.36 7.82 4.12
N ILE A 69 0.86 7.39 4.46
CA ILE A 69 2.11 8.03 4.02
C ILE A 69 2.19 8.01 2.49
N ILE A 70 1.93 6.86 1.85
CA ILE A 70 1.94 6.73 0.39
C ILE A 70 0.93 7.69 -0.25
N ILE A 71 -0.29 7.80 0.29
CA ILE A 71 -1.32 8.72 -0.20
C ILE A 71 -0.89 10.18 -0.06
N VAL A 72 -0.34 10.57 1.10
CA VAL A 72 0.17 11.93 1.33
C VAL A 72 1.31 12.25 0.37
N PHE A 73 2.25 11.32 0.18
CA PHE A 73 3.37 11.50 -0.73
C PHE A 73 2.90 11.61 -2.18
N TYR A 74 1.97 10.75 -2.59
CA TYR A 74 1.30 10.81 -3.89
C TYR A 74 0.66 12.20 -4.11
N LYS A 75 -0.14 12.67 -3.15
CA LYS A 75 -0.88 13.93 -3.27
C LYS A 75 0.06 15.14 -3.27
N LYS A 76 1.12 15.12 -2.46
CA LYS A 76 2.04 16.26 -2.28
C LYS A 76 3.08 16.38 -3.39
N ARG A 77 3.69 15.26 -3.79
CA ARG A 77 4.79 15.23 -4.76
C ARG A 77 4.31 14.93 -6.18
N ILE A 78 3.43 13.95 -6.32
CA ILE A 78 3.14 13.36 -7.63
C ILE A 78 1.95 14.05 -8.31
N LYS A 79 0.85 14.35 -7.58
CA LYS A 79 -0.26 15.12 -8.14
C LYS A 79 0.19 16.52 -8.58
N ARG A 80 1.08 17.17 -7.83
CA ARG A 80 1.65 18.48 -8.18
C ARG A 80 2.44 18.41 -9.50
N LYS A 81 3.35 17.44 -9.61
CA LYS A 81 4.13 17.16 -10.82
C LYS A 81 3.26 16.74 -12.02
N LEU A 82 2.20 15.96 -11.80
CA LEU A 82 1.23 15.58 -12.83
C LEU A 82 0.43 16.78 -13.39
N MET A 83 0.15 17.79 -12.58
CA MET A 83 -0.51 19.03 -13.04
C MET A 83 0.46 19.98 -13.75
N GLU A 84 1.76 19.94 -13.41
CA GLU A 84 2.82 20.69 -14.11
C GLU A 84 3.03 20.16 -15.54
N TYR A 85 3.12 18.83 -15.73
CA TYR A 85 3.36 18.18 -17.03
C TYR A 85 2.10 17.87 -17.86
N GLY A 86 0.90 18.20 -17.36
CA GLY A 86 -0.37 17.96 -18.04
C GLY A 86 -0.90 19.18 -18.79
N LYS A 87 -0.12 20.26 -18.83
CA LYS A 87 -0.45 21.52 -19.53
C LYS A 87 0.27 21.66 -20.88
N ASP A 88 1.02 20.64 -21.27
CA ASP A 88 1.67 20.53 -22.58
C ASP A 88 0.82 19.67 -23.52
#